data_AF-A0A117SPW6-F1
#
_entry.id   AF-A0A117SPW6-F1
#
_cell.length_a   1.000
_cell.length_b   1.000
_cell.length_c   1.000
_cell.angle_alpha   90.00
_cell.angle_beta   90.00
_cell.angle_gamma   90.00
#
_symmetry.space_group_name_H-M   'P 1'
#
loop_
_entity.id
_entity.type
_entity.pdbx_description
1 polymer ?
#
loop_
_entity_poly.entity_id
_entity_poly.type
_entity_poly.pdbx_seq_one_letter_code
_entity_poly.pdbx_strand_id
1 'polypeptide(L)'
;MSLSPGARRRLQLALAFACAKEALLLDEPESYLDEEARGLLADALRGVADRLVVGYVSHDEPLVPCRYSYLMSGNSVRPAP
;
A
#
# COMPACT_ATOMS: atom_id res chain seq x y z
N MET A 1 1.27 -27.51 2.71
CA MET A 1 2.32 -26.47 2.77
C MET A 1 1.63 -25.13 2.94
N SER A 2 1.80 -24.47 4.08
CA SER A 2 1.29 -23.11 4.29
C SER A 2 2.36 -22.10 3.88
N LEU A 3 1.97 -21.03 3.18
CA LEU A 3 2.85 -19.89 2.96
C LEU A 3 3.10 -19.18 4.30
N SER A 4 4.33 -18.68 4.49
CA SER A 4 4.61 -17.73 5.58
C SER A 4 3.74 -16.47 5.42
N PRO A 5 3.47 -15.72 6.50
CA PRO A 5 2.68 -14.49 6.44
C PRO A 5 3.20 -13.50 5.38
N GLY A 6 4.51 -13.25 5.34
CA GLY A 6 5.13 -12.37 4.33
C GLY A 6 5.02 -12.92 2.90
N ALA A 7 5.21 -14.23 2.69
CA ALA A 7 5.04 -14.83 1.36
C ALA A 7 3.58 -14.74 0.88
N ARG A 8 2.61 -14.94 1.77
CA ARG A 8 1.19 -14.73 1.48
C ARG A 8 0.91 -13.27 1.13
N ARG A 9 1.48 -12.31 1.88
CA ARG A 9 1.31 -10.87 1.62
C ARG A 9 1.83 -10.48 0.24
N ARG A 10 3.05 -10.91 -0.11
CA ARG A 10 3.64 -10.65 -1.43
C ARG A 10 2.80 -11.22 -2.56
N LEU A 11 2.27 -12.43 -2.41
CA LEU A 11 1.37 -13.03 -3.40
C LEU A 11 0.08 -12.21 -3.58
N GLN A 12 -0.54 -11.77 -2.48
CA GLN A 12 -1.74 -10.93 -2.52
C GLN A 12 -1.46 -9.59 -3.22
N LEU A 13 -0.33 -8.94 -2.92
CA LEU A 13 0.08 -7.71 -3.58
C LEU A 13 0.28 -7.92 -5.08
N ALA A 14 1.02 -8.97 -5.48
CA ALA A 14 1.25 -9.29 -6.88
C ALA A 14 -0.08 -9.49 -7.66
N LEU A 15 -1.05 -10.19 -7.05
CA LEU A 15 -2.38 -10.36 -7.64
C LEU A 15 -3.15 -9.03 -7.73
N ALA A 16 -3.07 -8.18 -6.70
CA ALA A 16 -3.72 -6.88 -6.70
C ALA A 16 -3.19 -5.98 -7.82
N PHE A 17 -1.86 -5.92 -8.01
CA PHE A 17 -1.23 -5.18 -9.10
C PHE A 17 -1.60 -5.74 -10.48
N ALA A 18 -1.72 -7.06 -10.62
CA ALA A 18 -2.11 -7.68 -11.89
C ALA A 18 -3.58 -7.43 -12.26
N CYS A 19 -4.45 -7.21 -11.28
CA CYS A 19 -5.90 -7.08 -11.47
C CYS A 19 -6.41 -5.63 -11.50
N ALA A 20 -5.62 -4.64 -11.09
CA ALA A 20 -6.07 -3.24 -10.99
C ALA A 20 -6.34 -2.65 -12.38
N LYS A 21 -7.59 -2.24 -12.64
CA LYS A 21 -8.00 -1.64 -13.93
C LYS A 21 -8.11 -0.11 -13.90
N GLU A 22 -8.48 0.46 -12.76
CA GLU A 22 -8.73 1.91 -12.62
C GLU A 22 -8.28 2.44 -11.25
N ALA A 23 -8.38 1.62 -10.20
CA ALA A 23 -7.93 1.96 -8.85
C ALA A 23 -7.34 0.76 -8.12
N LEU A 24 -6.45 1.04 -7.16
CA LEU A 24 -5.83 0.09 -6.24
C LEU A 24 -6.01 0.61 -4.81
N LEU A 25 -6.77 -0.12 -4.00
CA LEU A 25 -7.00 0.19 -2.59
C LEU A 25 -6.33 -0.87 -1.72
N LEU A 26 -5.48 -0.43 -0.79
CA LEU A 26 -4.68 -1.32 0.05
C LEU A 26 -4.85 -0.98 1.53
N ASP A 27 -5.16 -1.98 2.33
CA ASP A 27 -5.18 -1.86 3.79
C ASP A 27 -3.88 -2.44 4.35
N GLU A 28 -3.08 -1.61 5.01
CA GLU A 28 -1.75 -1.94 5.56
C GLU A 28 -0.88 -2.78 4.60
N PRO A 29 -0.51 -2.27 3.41
CA PRO A 29 0.28 -3.00 2.41
C PRO A 29 1.66 -3.46 2.87
N GLU A 30 2.28 -2.76 3.82
CA GLU A 30 3.60 -3.05 4.36
C GLU A 30 3.62 -4.11 5.47
N SER A 31 2.47 -4.47 6.04
CA SER A 31 2.42 -5.36 7.19
C SER A 31 3.05 -6.71 6.85
N TYR A 32 3.93 -7.19 7.74
CA TYR A 32 4.69 -8.44 7.59
C TYR A 32 5.72 -8.47 6.44
N LEU A 33 6.07 -7.31 5.87
CA LEU A 33 7.18 -7.19 4.93
C LEU A 33 8.48 -6.87 5.68
N ASP A 34 9.58 -7.42 5.19
CA ASP A 34 10.92 -6.95 5.54
C ASP A 34 11.23 -5.65 4.78
N GLU A 35 12.33 -4.98 5.14
CA GLU A 35 12.71 -3.70 4.56
C GLU A 35 12.90 -3.77 3.03
N GLU A 36 13.47 -4.87 2.55
CA GLU A 36 13.67 -5.11 1.11
C GLU A 36 12.31 -5.20 0.38
N ALA A 37 11.37 -6.00 0.89
CA ALA A 37 10.05 -6.12 0.29
C ALA A 37 9.22 -4.84 0.43
N ARG A 38 9.41 -4.07 1.51
CA ARG A 38 8.80 -2.74 1.67
C ARG A 38 9.30 -1.77 0.61
N GLY A 39 10.59 -1.79 0.29
CA GLY A 39 11.18 -1.03 -0.82
C GLY A 39 10.57 -1.39 -2.18
N LEU A 40 10.48 -2.70 -2.48
CA LEU A 40 9.87 -3.19 -3.72
C LEU A 40 8.40 -2.77 -3.86
N LEU A 41 7.63 -2.81 -2.77
CA LEU A 41 6.26 -2.32 -2.74
C LEU A 41 6.20 -0.83 -3.05
N ALA A 42 7.04 0.00 -2.43
CA ALA A 42 7.09 1.44 -2.68
C ALA A 42 7.38 1.75 -4.15
N ASP A 43 8.32 1.04 -4.77
CA ASP A 43 8.64 1.18 -6.19
C ASP A 43 7.48 0.75 -7.10
N ALA A 44 6.80 -0.35 -6.77
CA ALA A 44 5.61 -0.79 -7.50
C ALA A 44 4.49 0.26 -7.43
N LEU A 45 4.24 0.85 -6.25
CA LEU A 45 3.23 1.90 -6.07
C LEU A 45 3.57 3.15 -6.90
N ARG A 46 4.83 3.58 -6.93
CA ARG A 46 5.29 4.69 -7.78
C ARG A 46 5.09 4.38 -9.26
N GLY A 47 5.40 3.16 -9.70
CA GLY A 47 5.30 2.75 -11.09
C GLY A 47 3.87 2.71 -11.64
N VAL A 48 2.86 2.62 -10.77
CA VAL A 48 1.44 2.62 -11.17
C VAL A 48 0.71 3.93 -10.89
N ALA A 49 1.25 4.81 -10.03
CA ALA A 49 0.60 6.04 -9.59
C ALA A 49 0.21 7.00 -10.74
N ASP A 50 0.91 6.95 -11.89
CA ASP A 50 0.58 7.76 -13.06
C ASP A 50 -0.56 7.17 -13.92
N ARG A 51 -0.90 5.90 -13.72
CA ARG A 51 -1.84 5.14 -14.57
C ARG A 51 -3.15 4.80 -13.88
N LEU A 52 -3.13 4.71 -12.54
CA LEU A 52 -4.31 4.32 -11.75
C LEU A 52 -4.36 5.10 -10.44
N VAL A 53 -5.56 5.23 -9.89
CA VAL A 53 -5.75 5.86 -8.57
C VAL A 53 -5.30 4.88 -7.49
N VAL A 54 -4.28 5.26 -6.73
CA VAL A 54 -3.78 4.46 -5.59
C VAL A 54 -4.26 5.09 -4.29
N GLY A 55 -4.89 4.28 -3.43
CA GLY A 55 -5.18 4.63 -2.05
C GLY A 55 -4.67 3.55 -1.11
N TYR A 56 -4.03 3.93 -0.02
CA TYR A 56 -3.64 2.99 1.01
C TYR A 56 -3.81 3.55 2.41
N VAL A 57 -4.04 2.65 3.37
CA VAL A 57 -4.06 2.93 4.80
C VAL A 57 -2.77 2.40 5.40
N SER A 58 -2.10 3.22 6.20
CA SER A 58 -0.90 2.85 6.95
C SER A 58 -0.99 3.42 8.36
N HIS A 59 -0.40 2.69 9.30
CA HIS A 59 -0.20 3.15 10.68
C HIS A 59 1.14 3.89 10.87
N ASP A 60 2.02 3.82 9.88
CA ASP A 60 3.36 4.40 9.89
C ASP A 60 3.45 5.61 8.95
N GLU A 61 4.69 6.12 8.76
CA GLU A 61 4.97 7.12 7.74
C GLU A 61 4.58 6.64 6.34
N PRO A 62 4.11 7.55 5.46
CA PRO A 62 3.70 7.20 4.11
C PRO A 62 4.78 6.44 3.33
N LEU A 63 4.43 5.27 2.78
CA LEU A 63 5.29 4.48 1.90
C LEU A 63 5.82 5.26 0.70
N VAL A 64 4.98 6.13 0.13
CA VAL A 64 5.30 6.98 -1.02
C VAL A 64 4.70 8.37 -0.82
N PRO A 65 5.23 9.41 -1.48
CA PRO A 65 4.59 10.73 -1.48
C PRO A 65 3.18 10.64 -2.06
N CYS A 66 2.20 11.13 -1.31
CA CYS A 66 0.80 11.14 -1.72
C CYS A 66 0.37 12.55 -2.09
N ARG A 67 -0.42 12.68 -3.17
CA ARG A 67 -1.05 13.96 -3.54
C ARG A 67 -2.07 14.43 -2.49
N TYR A 68 -2.74 13.47 -1.87
CA TYR A 68 -3.67 13.70 -0.77
C TYR A 68 -3.35 12.71 0.35
N SER A 69 -3.25 13.22 1.57
CA SER A 69 -2.99 12.43 2.76
C SER A 69 -3.94 12.88 3.87
N TYR A 70 -4.43 11.93 4.65
CA TYR A 70 -5.39 12.18 5.72
C TYR A 70 -4.94 11.45 6.97
N LEU A 71 -5.08 12.11 8.11
CA LEU A 71 -4.90 11.54 9.44
C LEU A 71 -6.27 11.16 9.99
N MET A 72 -6.40 9.92 10.42
CA MET A 72 -7.60 9.39 11.05
C MET A 72 -7.33 9.19 12.55
N SER A 73 -8.19 9.73 13.40
CA SER A 73 -8.09 9.56 14.86
C SER A 73 -9.49 9.55 15.48
N GLY A 74 -9.83 8.44 16.14
CA GLY A 74 -11.20 8.21 16.63
C GLY A 74 -12.21 8.27 15.48
N ASN A 75 -13.23 9.12 15.62
CA ASN A 75 -14.24 9.36 14.58
C ASN A 75 -13.95 10.61 13.72
N SER A 76 -12.71 11.10 13.73
CA SER A 76 -12.31 12.29 12.97
C SER A 76 -11.33 11.96 11.85
N VAL A 77 -11.49 12.64 10.72
CA VAL A 77 -10.58 12.59 9.57
C VAL A 77 -10.17 14.02 9.25
N ARG A 78 -8.88 14.28 9.13
CA ARG A 78 -8.33 15.59 8.78
C ARG A 78 -7.22 15.45 7.73
N PRO A 79 -6.99 16.43 6.86
CA PRO A 79 -5.82 16.44 5.99
C PRO A 79 -4.53 16.32 6.81
N ALA A 80 -3.58 15.53 6.35
CA ALA A 80 -2.24 15.51 6.92
C ALA A 80 -1.50 16.82 6.52
N PRO A 81 -0.60 17.32 7.38
CA PRO A 81 0.16 18.55 7.09
C PRO A 81 1.09 18.40 5.88
#